data_AF-A0A1X1T6L1-F1
#
_entry.id   AF-A0A1X1T6L1-F1
#
_cell.length_a   1.000
_cell.length_b   1.000
_cell.length_c   1.000
_cell.angle_alpha   90.00
_cell.angle_beta   90.00
_cell.angle_gamma   90.00
#
_symmetry.space_group_name_H-M   'P 1'
#
loop_
_entity.id
_entity.type
_entity.pdbx_description
1 polymer ?
#
loop_
_entity_poly.entity_id
_entity_poly.type
_entity_poly.pdbx_seq_one_letter_code
_entity_poly.pdbx_strand_id
1 'polypeptide(L)'
;MDTITTDPSIFVFDIAPSRLMPMSADYYRECQIAGAGSVEVELHDHSVVIVSATRYLPADADVAAVVVNDVLQVLCTRTGRDAVIMREFTDWTAYTVRRSTR
;
A
#
# COMPACT_ATOMS: atom_id res chain seq x y z
N MET A 1 -20.76 -6.58 -21.23
CA MET A 1 -20.37 -5.68 -20.13
C MET A 1 -18.88 -5.50 -20.30
N ASP A 2 -18.47 -4.35 -20.83
CA ASP A 2 -17.05 -4.02 -20.91
C ASP A 2 -16.61 -3.66 -19.50
N THR A 3 -15.79 -4.50 -18.90
CA THR A 3 -15.11 -4.19 -17.65
C THR A 3 -14.17 -3.04 -17.95
N ILE A 4 -14.56 -1.82 -17.58
CA ILE A 4 -13.66 -0.67 -17.59
C ILE A 4 -12.66 -0.94 -16.47
N THR A 5 -11.53 -1.56 -16.81
CA THR A 5 -10.42 -1.72 -15.87
C THR A 5 -9.78 -0.35 -15.73
N THR A 6 -10.18 0.41 -14.72
CA THR A 6 -9.52 1.66 -14.35
C THR A 6 -8.10 1.35 -13.91
N ASP A 7 -7.11 2.08 -14.43
CA ASP A 7 -5.73 1.92 -13.98
C ASP A 7 -5.65 2.14 -12.46
N PRO A 8 -4.88 1.30 -11.73
CA PRO A 8 -4.80 1.42 -10.29
C PRO A 8 -4.15 2.75 -9.88
N SER A 9 -4.69 3.37 -8.84
CA SER A 9 -4.06 4.53 -8.22
C SER A 9 -2.94 4.07 -7.29
N ILE A 10 -1.70 4.41 -7.62
CA ILE A 10 -0.51 3.92 -6.90
C ILE A 10 0.05 5.02 -6.01
N PHE A 11 0.24 4.70 -4.74
CA PHE A 11 0.84 5.57 -3.74
C PHE A 11 2.06 4.88 -3.12
N VAL A 12 3.17 5.60 -3.03
CA VAL A 12 4.40 5.12 -2.41
C VAL A 12 4.77 6.00 -1.23
N PHE A 13 5.23 5.39 -0.14
CA PHE A 13 5.78 6.09 1.02
C PHE A 13 7.27 5.80 1.24
N ASP A 14 7.94 6.72 1.91
CA ASP A 14 9.35 6.63 2.28
C ASP A 14 9.58 6.48 3.80
N ILE A 15 10.84 6.65 4.24
CA ILE A 15 11.29 6.56 5.64
C ILE A 15 10.55 7.52 6.57
N ALA A 16 10.02 8.62 6.04
CA ALA A 16 9.10 9.50 6.73
C ALA A 16 7.67 9.08 6.33
N PRO A 17 7.02 8.16 7.07
CA PRO A 17 5.67 7.66 6.76
C PRO A 17 4.58 8.75 6.76
N SER A 18 4.93 10.02 6.91
CA SER A 18 4.00 11.14 6.86
C SER A 18 3.54 11.50 5.45
N ARG A 19 4.12 10.93 4.37
CA ARG A 19 3.74 11.29 2.99
C ARG A 19 3.58 10.08 2.08
N LEU A 20 2.34 9.88 1.62
CA LEU A 20 2.04 9.09 0.44
C LEU A 20 2.19 9.96 -0.80
N MET A 21 3.01 9.52 -1.74
CA MET A 21 3.21 10.21 -3.01
C MET A 21 2.59 9.39 -4.14
N PRO A 22 1.75 9.98 -5.01
CA PRO A 22 1.27 9.29 -6.20
C PRO A 22 2.46 8.98 -7.12
N MET A 23 2.50 7.75 -7.63
CA MET A 23 3.62 7.27 -8.45
C MET A 23 3.13 6.51 -9.68
N SER A 24 3.99 6.42 -10.69
CA SER A 24 3.70 5.64 -11.89
C SER A 24 3.75 4.13 -11.63
N ALA A 25 3.09 3.37 -12.49
CA ALA A 25 3.18 1.91 -12.49
C ALA A 25 4.62 1.39 -12.71
N ASP A 26 5.44 2.12 -13.45
CA ASP A 26 6.85 1.76 -13.65
C ASP A 26 7.64 1.85 -12.36
N TYR A 27 7.44 2.91 -11.56
CA TYR A 27 8.11 3.02 -10.26
C TYR A 27 7.61 1.98 -9.26
N TYR A 28 6.32 1.63 -9.29
CA TYR A 28 5.80 0.51 -8.51
C TYR A 28 6.47 -0.81 -8.90
N ARG A 29 6.62 -1.09 -10.19
CA ARG A 29 7.32 -2.27 -10.69
C ARG A 29 8.77 -2.32 -10.20
N GLU A 30 9.48 -1.18 -10.20
CA GLU A 30 10.81 -1.08 -9.63
C GLU A 30 10.82 -1.40 -8.12
N CYS A 31 9.82 -0.93 -7.37
CA CYS A 31 9.67 -1.27 -5.95
C CYS A 31 9.42 -2.77 -5.74
N GLN A 32 8.56 -3.39 -6.56
CA GLN A 32 8.30 -4.84 -6.52
C GLN A 32 9.55 -5.66 -6.84
N ILE A 33 10.32 -5.28 -7.87
CA ILE A 33 11.59 -5.95 -8.22
C ILE A 33 12.59 -5.85 -7.06
N ALA A 34 12.60 -4.71 -6.36
CA ALA A 34 13.40 -4.54 -5.15
C ALA A 34 12.84 -5.28 -3.93
N GLY A 35 11.75 -6.05 -4.05
CA GLY A 35 11.13 -6.79 -2.94
C GLY A 35 10.33 -5.93 -1.96
N ALA A 36 9.85 -4.74 -2.37
CA ALA A 36 8.98 -3.91 -1.53
C ALA A 36 7.67 -4.61 -1.18
N GLY A 37 7.24 -4.47 0.07
CA GLY A 37 5.86 -4.80 0.44
C GLY A 37 4.86 -3.79 -0.14
N SER A 38 3.66 -4.26 -0.44
CA SER A 38 2.53 -3.43 -0.87
C SER A 38 1.18 -3.95 -0.35
N VAL A 39 0.19 -3.07 -0.31
CA VAL A 39 -1.22 -3.42 -0.08
C VAL A 39 -2.01 -2.95 -1.29
N GLU A 40 -2.72 -3.89 -1.93
CA GLU A 40 -3.66 -3.62 -3.01
C GLU A 40 -5.07 -3.64 -2.40
N VAL A 41 -5.84 -2.58 -2.61
CA VAL A 41 -7.19 -2.38 -2.05
C VAL A 41 -8.17 -2.21 -3.19
N GLU A 42 -9.21 -3.04 -3.23
CA GLU A 42 -10.36 -2.86 -4.13
C GLU A 42 -11.43 -2.05 -3.39
N LEU A 43 -11.94 -1.00 -4.06
CA LEU A 43 -13.01 -0.16 -3.55
C LEU A 43 -14.37 -0.63 -4.09
N HIS A 44 -15.45 -0.08 -3.53
CA HIS A 44 -16.82 -0.43 -3.92
C HIS A 44 -17.17 -0.11 -5.38
N ASP A 45 -16.47 0.85 -5.99
CA ASP A 45 -16.60 1.20 -7.40
C ASP A 45 -15.72 0.35 -8.33
N HIS A 46 -15.12 -0.72 -7.80
CA HIS A 46 -14.13 -1.59 -8.47
C HIS A 46 -12.82 -0.91 -8.88
N SER A 47 -12.57 0.31 -8.42
CA SER A 47 -11.25 0.92 -8.55
C SER A 47 -10.26 0.23 -7.59
N VAL A 48 -8.99 0.22 -7.99
CA VAL A 48 -7.91 -0.38 -7.19
C VAL A 48 -6.96 0.72 -6.74
N VAL A 49 -6.66 0.72 -5.45
CA VAL A 49 -5.64 1.58 -4.84
C VAL A 49 -4.49 0.72 -4.34
N ILE A 50 -3.27 1.04 -4.75
CA ILE A 50 -2.06 0.34 -4.31
C ILE A 50 -1.29 1.27 -3.39
N VAL A 51 -0.97 0.80 -2.19
CA VAL A 51 -0.08 1.50 -1.24
C VAL A 51 1.17 0.65 -1.08
N SER A 52 2.31 1.15 -1.55
CA SER A 52 3.57 0.42 -1.58
C SER A 52 4.64 1.10 -0.72
N ALA A 53 5.48 0.30 -0.09
CA ALA A 53 6.76 0.76 0.41
C ALA A 53 7.67 1.15 -0.76
N THR A 54 8.56 2.12 -0.57
CA THR A 54 9.63 2.42 -1.54
C THR A 54 10.73 1.35 -1.54
N ARG A 55 11.49 1.25 -2.64
CA ARG A 55 12.73 0.46 -2.72
C ARG A 55 13.82 0.86 -1.72
N TYR A 56 13.72 2.07 -1.17
CA TYR A 56 14.68 2.61 -0.19
C TYR A 56 14.22 2.46 1.27
N LEU A 57 13.09 1.79 1.51
CA LEU A 57 12.59 1.57 2.87
C LEU A 57 13.58 0.67 3.63
N PRO A 58 13.89 0.99 4.90
CA PRO A 58 14.74 0.17 5.78
C PRO A 58 14.25 -1.27 5.86
N ALA A 59 15.17 -2.23 5.98
CA ALA A 59 14.85 -3.65 6.05
C ALA A 59 14.00 -4.03 7.28
N ASP A 60 14.04 -3.23 8.34
CA ASP A 60 13.24 -3.41 9.54
C ASP A 60 11.84 -2.79 9.45
N ALA A 61 11.48 -2.22 8.29
CA ALA A 61 10.18 -1.60 8.02
C ALA A 61 9.43 -2.31 6.89
N ASP A 62 8.12 -2.48 7.07
CA ASP A 62 7.25 -3.17 6.11
C ASP A 62 5.85 -2.54 6.11
N VAL A 63 5.05 -2.87 5.10
CA VAL A 63 3.64 -2.49 5.03
C VAL A 63 2.75 -3.57 5.65
N ALA A 64 1.68 -3.15 6.31
CA ALA A 64 0.65 -4.03 6.82
C ALA A 64 -0.74 -3.45 6.53
N ALA A 65 -1.76 -4.30 6.66
CA ALA A 65 -3.15 -3.89 6.59
C ALA A 65 -3.90 -4.50 7.78
N VAL A 66 -4.75 -3.71 8.43
CA VAL A 66 -5.62 -4.14 9.53
C VAL A 66 -7.00 -3.53 9.34
N VAL A 67 -8.04 -4.23 9.80
CA VAL A 67 -9.41 -3.71 9.79
C VAL A 67 -9.82 -3.36 11.22
N VAL A 68 -10.24 -2.11 11.43
CA VAL A 68 -10.68 -1.60 12.73
C VAL A 68 -11.98 -0.81 12.53
N ASN A 69 -13.06 -1.22 13.20
CA ASN A 69 -14.39 -0.59 13.07
C ASN A 69 -14.83 -0.42 11.60
N ASP A 70 -14.70 -1.49 10.80
CA ASP A 70 -14.99 -1.53 9.37
C ASP A 70 -14.13 -0.60 8.48
N VAL A 71 -13.11 0.03 9.03
CA VAL A 71 -12.12 0.83 8.29
C VAL A 71 -10.88 -0.01 8.02
N LEU A 72 -10.50 -0.14 6.75
CA LEU A 72 -9.22 -0.74 6.37
C LEU A 72 -8.11 0.29 6.56
N GLN A 73 -7.19 0.02 7.47
CA GLN A 73 -6.03 0.85 7.74
C GLN A 73 -4.78 0.19 7.12
N VAL A 74 -4.12 0.92 6.22
CA VAL A 74 -2.80 0.55 5.70
C VAL A 74 -1.75 1.21 6.57
N LEU A 75 -0.80 0.41 7.06
CA LEU A 75 0.18 0.80 8.06
C LEU A 75 1.60 0.67 7.51
N CYS A 76 2.48 1.58 7.91
CA CYS A 76 3.92 1.37 7.94
C CYS A 76 4.28 0.81 9.31
N THR A 77 4.85 -0.38 9.34
CA THR A 77 5.30 -1.07 10.55
C THR A 77 6.82 -1.06 10.59
N ARG A 78 7.39 -0.95 11.79
CA ARG A 78 8.84 -1.02 11.98
C ARG A 78 9.18 -1.69 13.29
N THR A 79 10.20 -2.55 13.29
CA THR A 79 10.64 -3.26 14.49
C THR A 79 10.97 -2.28 15.62
N GLY A 80 10.33 -2.46 16.78
CA GLY A 80 10.56 -1.63 17.96
C GLY A 80 9.96 -0.21 17.90
N ARG A 81 9.06 0.07 16.95
CA ARG A 81 8.33 1.34 16.86
C ARG A 81 6.84 1.12 16.69
N ASP A 82 6.06 2.13 17.05
CA ASP A 82 4.63 2.15 16.78
C ASP A 82 4.35 2.16 15.27
N ALA A 83 3.32 1.42 14.87
CA ALA A 83 2.85 1.44 13.50
C ALA A 83 2.26 2.81 13.17
N VAL A 84 2.55 3.31 11.97
CA VAL A 84 2.04 4.59 11.47
C VAL A 84 0.96 4.30 10.44
N ILE A 85 -0.24 4.85 10.64
CA ILE A 85 -1.31 4.78 9.64
C ILE A 85 -0.92 5.63 8.44
N MET A 86 -0.79 4.98 7.29
CA MET A 86 -0.46 5.61 6.01
C MET A 86 -1.72 6.11 5.33
N ARG A 87 -2.77 5.29 5.33
CA ARG A 87 -4.04 5.57 4.69
C ARG A 87 -5.15 4.73 5.27
N GLU A 88 -6.36 5.29 5.26
CA GLU A 88 -7.58 4.62 5.64
C GLU A 88 -8.51 4.53 4.44
N PHE A 89 -9.27 3.43 4.38
CA PHE A 89 -10.31 3.21 3.38
C PHE A 89 -11.59 2.82 4.12
N THR A 90 -12.68 3.56 3.90
CA THR A 90 -14.01 3.29 4.47
C THR A 90 -14.94 2.61 3.47
N ASP A 91 -14.54 2.57 2.20
CA ASP A 91 -15.28 2.12 1.03
C ASP A 91 -14.62 0.89 0.36
N TRP A 92 -13.78 0.18 1.10
CA TRP A 92 -13.09 -1.02 0.64
C TRP A 92 -14.03 -2.23 0.57
N THR A 93 -13.73 -3.16 -0.34
CA THR A 93 -14.45 -4.44 -0.50
C THR A 93 -13.52 -5.63 -0.34
N ALA A 94 -12.28 -5.52 -0.82
CA ALA A 94 -11.25 -6.53 -0.68
C ALA A 94 -9.87 -5.88 -0.55
N TYR A 95 -8.91 -6.61 0.03
CA TYR A 95 -7.51 -6.20 0.03
C TYR A 95 -6.56 -7.39 -0.04
N THR A 96 -5.39 -7.16 -0.62
CA THR A 96 -4.30 -8.14 -0.70
C THR A 96 -3.02 -7.52 -0.16
N VAL A 97 -2.35 -8.21 0.77
CA VAL A 97 -1.05 -7.79 1.30
C VAL A 97 0.04 -8.60 0.63
N ARG A 98 0.99 -7.92 -0.02
CA ARG A 98 2.26 -8.48 -0.48
C ARG A 98 3.34 -8.10 0.52
N ARG A 99 3.90 -9.07 1.22
CA ARG A 99 4.97 -8.84 2.20
C ARG A 99 6.29 -8.54 1.53
N SER A 100 7.11 -7.72 2.19
CA SER A 100 8.50 -7.51 1.77
C SER A 100 9.26 -8.84 1.70
N THR A 101 10.11 -8.98 0.69
CA THR A 101 10.98 -10.17 0.50
C THR A 101 12.46 -9.81 0.54
N ARG A 102 12.80 -8.65 1.12
CA ARG A 102 14.17 -8.15 1.27
C ARG A 102 14.90 -8.75 2.46
#